data_AF-A0A1U7XKG0-F1
#
_entry.id   AF-A0A1U7XKG0-F1
#
_cell.length_a   1.000
_cell.length_b   1.000
_cell.length_c   1.000
_cell.angle_alpha   90.00
_cell.angle_beta   90.00
_cell.angle_gamma   90.00
#
_symmetry.space_group_name_H-M   'P 1'
#
loop_
_entity.id
_entity.type
_entity.pdbx_description
1 polymer ?
#
loop_
_entity_poly.entity_id
_entity_poly.type
_entity_poly.pdbx_seq_one_letter_code
_entity_poly.pdbx_strand_id
1 'polypeptide(L)'
;MSSGDGRIVTSEDIEMVQNRIEQCLRHYMSQKEVLETLFIQEKIEPGFTELVWLKLEEENQEFFQAYHLKLMVKEQIMEFNRLLAEQVKMTHQLPSLAFQYFCNNNNNNNKPCVIPQMGSEEGSVYADHCYLVKVESLFPTFQYFCT
;
A
#
# COMPACT_ATOMS: atom_id res chain seq x y z
N MET A 1 42.14 16.15 5.04
CA MET A 1 42.21 14.87 4.32
C MET A 1 40.80 14.47 4.00
N SER A 2 40.40 14.56 2.73
CA SER A 2 39.15 13.94 2.26
C SER A 2 39.55 13.16 1.02
N SER A 3 39.99 11.93 1.24
CA SER A 3 40.25 10.99 0.18
C SER A 3 38.91 10.69 -0.46
N GLY A 4 38.55 11.46 -1.48
CA GLY A 4 37.51 11.09 -2.43
C GLY A 4 38.00 9.83 -3.12
N ASP A 5 37.63 8.69 -2.55
CA ASP A 5 37.80 7.40 -3.21
C ASP A 5 36.86 7.43 -4.41
N GLY A 6 37.43 7.86 -5.54
CA GLY A 6 36.77 7.89 -6.85
C GLY A 6 36.57 6.47 -7.33
N ARG A 7 35.70 5.73 -6.64
CA ARG A 7 35.22 4.43 -7.10
C ARG A 7 34.64 4.66 -8.49
N ILE A 8 35.29 4.04 -9.46
CA ILE A 8 34.84 4.06 -10.84
C ILE A 8 33.54 3.25 -10.86
N VAL A 9 32.42 3.93 -11.05
CA VAL A 9 31.13 3.29 -11.26
C VAL A 9 31.21 2.53 -12.59
N THR A 10 31.04 1.22 -12.54
CA THR A 10 31.06 0.38 -13.73
C THR A 10 29.66 0.27 -14.34
N SER A 11 29.58 -0.15 -15.61
CA SER A 11 28.27 -0.46 -16.22
C SER A 11 27.54 -1.59 -15.49
N GLU A 12 28.28 -2.55 -14.91
CA GLU A 12 27.72 -3.64 -14.10
C GLU A 12 27.06 -3.12 -12.83
N ASP A 13 27.66 -2.12 -12.16
CA ASP A 13 27.05 -1.48 -10.99
C ASP A 13 25.74 -0.78 -11.34
N ILE A 14 25.68 -0.11 -12.50
CA ILE A 14 24.47 0.57 -12.96
C ILE A 14 23.37 -0.46 -13.26
N GLU A 15 23.69 -1.51 -14.01
CA GLU A 15 22.74 -2.59 -14.36
C GLU A 15 22.23 -3.31 -13.10
N MET A 16 23.10 -3.54 -12.11
CA MET A 16 22.70 -4.11 -10.82
C MET A 16 21.67 -3.22 -10.12
N VAL A 17 21.93 -1.91 -10.01
CA VAL A 17 21.00 -0.97 -9.37
C VAL A 17 19.68 -0.87 -10.12
N GLN A 18 19.71 -0.82 -11.46
CA GLN A 18 18.50 -0.82 -12.28
C GLN A 18 17.64 -2.05 -12.01
N ASN A 19 18.23 -3.26 -12.06
CA ASN A 19 17.52 -4.50 -11.78
C ASN A 19 16.88 -4.54 -10.39
N ARG A 20 17.51 -3.91 -9.39
CA ARG A 20 16.96 -3.83 -8.04
C ARG A 20 15.85 -2.79 -7.93
N ILE A 21 15.99 -1.64 -8.58
CA ILE A 21 14.91 -0.66 -8.71
C ILE A 21 13.69 -1.33 -9.35
N GLU A 22 13.86 -2.06 -10.46
CA GLU A 22 12.77 -2.78 -11.13
C GLU A 22 12.09 -3.84 -10.25
N GLN A 23 12.85 -4.52 -9.39
CA GLN A 23 12.28 -5.41 -8.38
C GLN A 23 11.42 -4.64 -7.37
N CYS A 24 11.93 -3.51 -6.85
CA CYS A 24 11.17 -2.67 -5.92
C CYS A 24 9.90 -2.09 -6.56
N LEU A 25 9.96 -1.70 -7.84
CA LEU A 25 8.83 -1.18 -8.60
C LEU A 25 7.71 -2.22 -8.71
N ARG A 26 8.04 -3.50 -8.91
CA ARG A 26 7.05 -4.60 -8.93
C ARG A 26 6.31 -4.78 -7.61
N HIS A 27 6.92 -4.39 -6.49
CA HIS A 27 6.28 -4.37 -5.17
C HIS A 27 5.54 -3.07 -4.86
N TYR A 28 5.35 -2.19 -5.86
CA TYR A 28 4.68 -0.90 -5.71
C TYR A 28 5.32 -0.01 -4.63
N MET A 29 6.65 -0.04 -4.50
CA MET A 29 7.39 0.82 -3.59
C MET A 29 7.54 2.24 -4.14
N SER A 30 7.23 3.23 -3.32
CA SER A 30 7.57 4.63 -3.61
C SER A 30 9.08 4.81 -3.76
N GLN A 31 9.51 5.87 -4.46
CA GLN A 31 10.93 6.19 -4.62
C GLN A 31 11.67 6.22 -3.27
N LYS A 32 11.04 6.79 -2.24
CA LYS A 32 11.61 6.81 -0.88
C LYS A 32 11.82 5.40 -0.31
N GLU A 33 10.81 4.53 -0.41
CA GLU A 33 10.92 3.14 0.04
C GLU A 33 12.01 2.37 -0.74
N VAL A 34 12.16 2.65 -2.04
CA VAL A 34 13.23 2.07 -2.87
C VAL A 34 14.60 2.50 -2.38
N LEU A 35 14.82 3.81 -2.17
CA LEU A 35 16.08 4.35 -1.65
C LEU A 35 16.44 3.75 -0.29
N GLU A 36 15.48 3.70 0.63
CA GLU A 36 15.69 3.12 1.96
C GLU A 36 15.99 1.61 1.88
N THR A 37 15.27 0.87 1.03
CA THR A 37 15.45 -0.58 0.87
C THR A 37 16.83 -0.90 0.31
N LEU A 38 17.25 -0.23 -0.75
CA LEU A 38 18.57 -0.42 -1.38
C LEU A 38 19.73 -0.05 -0.46
N PHE A 39 19.54 1.02 0.33
CA PHE A 39 20.53 1.42 1.32
C PHE A 39 20.65 0.39 2.45
N ILE A 40 19.52 -0.08 3.00
CA ILE A 40 19.54 -1.01 4.14
C ILE A 40 20.00 -2.40 3.72
N GLN A 41 19.49 -2.93 2.60
CA GLN A 41 19.72 -4.31 2.19
C GLN A 41 21.05 -4.50 1.46
N GLU A 42 21.42 -3.54 0.61
CA GLU A 42 22.56 -3.67 -0.31
C GLU A 42 23.67 -2.64 -0.05
N LYS A 43 23.48 -1.73 0.91
CA LYS A 43 24.43 -0.66 1.26
C LYS A 43 24.80 0.22 0.07
N ILE A 44 23.84 0.39 -0.85
CA ILE A 44 23.99 1.26 -2.00
C ILE A 44 23.71 2.69 -1.56
N GLU A 45 24.60 3.62 -1.89
CA GLU A 45 24.43 5.03 -1.53
C GLU A 45 23.17 5.62 -2.18
N PRO A 46 22.27 6.29 -1.41
CA PRO A 46 21.02 6.82 -1.94
C PRO A 46 21.25 7.79 -3.11
N GLY A 47 22.31 8.60 -3.06
CA GLY A 47 22.63 9.52 -4.15
C GLY A 47 22.95 8.83 -5.48
N PHE A 48 23.55 7.63 -5.44
CA PHE A 48 23.77 6.85 -6.66
C PHE A 48 22.45 6.28 -7.19
N THR A 49 21.62 5.72 -6.30
CA THR A 49 20.30 5.21 -6.67
C THR A 49 19.38 6.30 -7.22
N GLU A 50 19.39 7.50 -6.65
CA GLU A 50 18.62 8.65 -7.16
C GLU A 50 19.01 9.00 -8.59
N LEU A 51 20.30 9.02 -8.92
CA LEU A 51 20.77 9.29 -10.28
C LEU A 51 20.30 8.23 -11.27
N VAL A 52 20.41 6.94 -10.90
CA VAL A 52 19.94 5.83 -11.74
C VAL A 52 18.42 5.90 -11.92
N TRP A 53 17.67 6.20 -10.86
CA TRP A 53 16.22 6.38 -10.91
C TRP A 53 15.82 7.52 -11.84
N LEU A 54 16.43 8.70 -11.69
CA LEU A 54 16.16 9.85 -12.55
C LEU A 54 16.39 9.50 -14.02
N LYS A 55 17.47 8.77 -14.32
CA LYS A 55 17.76 8.34 -15.67
C LYS A 55 16.70 7.37 -16.22
N LEU A 56 16.27 6.40 -15.41
CA LEU A 56 15.19 5.48 -15.78
C LEU A 56 13.88 6.22 -16.05
N GLU A 57 13.55 7.22 -15.24
CA GLU A 57 12.34 8.02 -15.38
C GLU A 57 12.37 8.91 -16.64
N GLU A 58 13.52 9.51 -16.94
CA GLU A 58 13.72 10.27 -18.19
C GLU A 58 13.57 9.40 -19.45
N GLU A 59 14.08 8.17 -19.42
CA GLU A 59 14.05 7.24 -20.56
C GLU A 59 12.70 6.54 -20.72
N ASN A 60 11.95 6.35 -19.63
CA ASN A 60 10.71 5.56 -19.59
C ASN A 60 9.53 6.37 -19.05
N GLN A 61 9.35 7.59 -19.54
CA GLN A 61 8.40 8.56 -18.99
C GLN A 61 6.96 8.05 -18.90
N GLU A 62 6.47 7.38 -19.95
CA GLU A 62 5.09 6.85 -19.99
C GLU A 62 4.86 5.78 -18.90
N PHE A 63 5.86 4.90 -18.70
CA PHE A 63 5.82 3.91 -17.62
C PHE A 63 5.76 4.59 -16.26
N PHE A 64 6.65 5.56 -15.99
CA PHE A 64 6.73 6.19 -14.67
C PHE A 64 5.50 7.08 -14.38
N GLN A 65 4.90 7.72 -15.39
CA GLN A 65 3.62 8.41 -15.24
C GLN A 65 2.50 7.45 -14.80
N ALA A 66 2.38 6.31 -15.47
CA ALA A 66 1.41 5.28 -15.10
C ALA A 66 1.71 4.69 -13.71
N TYR A 67 3.00 4.54 -13.38
CA TYR A 67 3.46 4.04 -12.09
C TYR A 67 3.11 4.98 -10.94
N HIS A 68 3.39 6.28 -11.07
CA HIS A 68 3.07 7.29 -10.07
C HIS A 68 1.56 7.37 -9.83
N LEU A 69 0.76 7.35 -10.90
CA LEU A 69 -0.69 7.30 -10.77
C LEU A 69 -1.13 6.04 -10.00
N LYS A 70 -0.52 4.89 -10.28
CA LYS A 70 -0.81 3.65 -9.58
C LYS A 70 -0.45 3.73 -8.09
N LEU A 71 0.69 4.34 -7.75
CA LEU A 71 1.07 4.59 -6.35
C LEU A 71 0.06 5.49 -5.63
N MET A 72 -0.39 6.57 -6.28
CA MET A 72 -1.43 7.44 -5.71
C MET A 72 -2.72 6.65 -5.42
N VAL A 73 -3.17 5.81 -6.35
CA VAL A 73 -4.36 4.97 -6.14
C VAL A 73 -4.14 3.97 -5.00
N LYS A 74 -2.96 3.35 -4.90
CA LYS A 74 -2.58 2.47 -3.77
C LYS A 74 -2.75 3.20 -2.44
N GLU A 75 -2.20 4.42 -2.34
CA GLU A 75 -2.26 5.24 -1.12
C GLU A 75 -3.72 5.58 -0.75
N GLN A 76 -4.54 5.96 -1.71
CA GLN A 76 -5.96 6.25 -1.48
C GLN A 76 -6.73 5.02 -0.99
N ILE A 77 -6.48 3.85 -1.57
CA ILE A 77 -7.11 2.58 -1.13
C ILE A 77 -6.68 2.24 0.30
N MET A 78 -5.40 2.39 0.62
CA MET A 78 -4.89 2.13 1.98
C MET A 78 -5.54 3.06 3.01
N GLU A 79 -5.65 4.35 2.71
CA GLU A 79 -6.28 5.31 3.61
C GLU A 79 -7.79 5.06 3.76
N PHE A 80 -8.48 4.75 2.66
CA PHE A 80 -9.89 4.36 2.72
C PHE A 80 -10.10 3.13 3.60
N ASN A 81 -9.26 2.10 3.45
CA ASN A 81 -9.34 0.91 4.29
C ASN A 81 -9.05 1.22 5.77
N ARG A 82 -8.11 2.13 6.06
CA ARG A 82 -7.82 2.60 7.42
C ARG A 82 -9.08 3.22 8.05
N LEU A 83 -9.73 4.13 7.31
CA LEU A 83 -10.96 4.80 7.75
C LEU A 83 -12.12 3.81 7.94
N LEU A 84 -12.30 2.86 7.03
CA LEU A 84 -13.32 1.81 7.17
C LEU A 84 -13.14 1.01 8.46
N ALA A 85 -11.92 0.64 8.81
CA ALA A 85 -11.68 -0.08 10.05
C ALA A 85 -11.89 0.78 11.30
N GLU A 86 -11.61 2.08 11.24
CA GLU A 86 -11.97 3.00 12.33
C GLU A 86 -13.49 3.09 12.50
N GLN A 87 -14.25 3.18 11.41
CA GLN A 87 -15.71 3.18 11.44
C GLN A 87 -16.25 1.88 12.06
N VAL A 88 -15.69 0.73 11.68
CA VAL A 88 -16.06 -0.58 12.24
C VAL A 88 -15.77 -0.62 13.75
N LYS A 89 -14.58 -0.20 14.17
CA LYS A 89 -14.21 -0.12 15.60
C LYS A 89 -15.18 0.73 16.40
N MET A 90 -15.54 1.92 15.90
CA MET A 90 -16.51 2.80 16.57
C MET A 90 -17.91 2.20 16.62
N THR A 91 -18.36 1.55 15.53
CA THR A 91 -19.68 0.91 15.46
C THR A 91 -19.80 -0.24 16.46
N HIS A 92 -18.73 -1.02 16.65
CA HIS A 92 -18.70 -2.07 17.67
C HIS A 92 -18.55 -1.54 19.11
N GLN A 93 -18.00 -0.33 19.28
CA GLN A 93 -17.83 0.31 20.59
C GLN A 93 -19.05 1.11 21.05
N LEU A 94 -20.06 1.34 20.20
CA LEU A 94 -21.31 1.99 20.60
C LEU A 94 -22.29 0.95 21.18
N PRO A 95 -22.48 0.86 22.51
CA PRO A 95 -23.50 -0.01 23.07
C PRO A 95 -24.84 0.73 23.01
N SER A 96 -25.80 0.14 22.31
CA SER A 96 -27.24 0.18 22.62
C SER A 96 -28.03 1.49 22.47
N LEU A 97 -27.48 2.68 22.74
CA LEU A 97 -28.31 3.90 22.82
C LEU A 97 -28.71 4.47 21.46
N ALA A 98 -27.80 4.47 20.47
CA ALA A 98 -28.14 4.91 19.11
C ALA A 98 -29.18 3.99 18.45
N PHE A 99 -29.11 2.68 18.70
CA PHE A 99 -30.11 1.70 18.22
C PHE A 99 -31.49 1.89 18.86
N GLN A 100 -31.55 2.35 20.12
CA GLN A 100 -32.80 2.55 20.84
C GLN A 100 -33.61 3.75 20.31
N TYR A 101 -32.95 4.78 19.76
CA TYR A 101 -33.65 5.92 19.16
C TYR A 101 -34.29 5.61 17.80
N PHE A 102 -33.72 4.70 16.99
CA PHE A 102 -34.31 4.33 15.70
C PHE A 102 -35.57 3.45 15.84
N CYS A 103 -35.66 2.63 16.89
CA CYS A 103 -36.83 1.77 17.13
C CYS A 103 -37.99 2.46 17.87
N ASN A 104 -37.79 3.66 18.44
CA ASN A 104 -38.79 4.31 19.29
C ASN A 104 -39.83 5.17 18.54
N ASN A 105 -39.72 5.30 17.21
CA ASN A 105 -40.59 6.17 16.41
C ASN A 105 -41.76 5.47 15.72
N ASN A 106 -41.96 4.16 15.89
CA ASN A 106 -43.12 3.45 15.32
C ASN A 106 -43.94 2.78 16.42
N ASN A 107 -44.86 3.56 16.99
CA ASN A 107 -45.98 3.04 17.77
C ASN A 107 -46.87 2.16 16.87
N ASN A 108 -46.91 0.87 17.22
CA ASN A 108 -48.03 -0.07 17.15
C ASN A 108 -47.67 -1.41 16.50
N ASN A 109 -47.73 -2.45 17.36
CA ASN A 109 -47.73 -3.90 17.10
C ASN A 109 -46.37 -4.61 17.24
N ASN A 110 -46.09 -5.00 18.49
CA ASN A 110 -45.09 -5.95 18.98
C ASN A 110 -44.54 -6.96 17.95
N LYS A 111 -43.47 -6.57 17.26
CA LYS A 111 -42.47 -7.52 16.75
C LYS A 111 -41.11 -7.10 17.29
N PRO A 112 -40.40 -7.97 18.02
CA PRO A 112 -39.00 -7.70 18.36
C PRO A 112 -38.21 -7.60 17.05
N CYS A 113 -37.41 -6.55 16.89
CA CYS A 113 -36.38 -6.54 15.85
C CYS A 113 -35.43 -7.70 16.11
N VAL A 114 -35.53 -8.77 15.31
CA VAL A 114 -34.57 -9.87 15.32
C VAL A 114 -33.28 -9.35 14.68
N ILE A 115 -32.23 -9.23 15.48
CA ILE A 115 -30.88 -8.95 14.99
C ILE A 115 -30.32 -10.26 14.42
N PRO A 116 -29.77 -10.28 13.19
CA PRO A 116 -28.92 -11.39 12.79
C PRO A 116 -27.72 -11.41 13.74
N GLN A 117 -27.63 -12.41 14.61
CA GLN A 117 -26.41 -12.66 15.38
C GLN A 117 -25.28 -12.92 14.37
N MET A 118 -24.47 -11.90 14.06
CA MET A 118 -23.15 -12.14 13.51
C MET A 118 -22.32 -12.69 14.66
N GLY A 119 -21.95 -13.96 14.52
CA GLY A 119 -21.31 -14.77 15.54
C GLY A 119 -20.19 -14.03 16.24
N SER A 120 -20.33 -13.94 17.56
CA SER A 120 -19.21 -13.85 18.48
C SER A 120 -18.39 -15.13 18.33
N GLU A 121 -17.27 -15.07 17.63
CA GLU A 121 -16.04 -15.84 17.90
C GLU A 121 -14.99 -15.47 16.83
N GLU A 122 -13.77 -15.20 17.30
CA GLU A 122 -12.55 -14.90 16.50
C GLU A 122 -12.34 -13.45 16.02
N GLY A 123 -12.59 -12.49 16.90
CA GLY A 123 -12.08 -11.12 16.77
C GLY A 123 -10.58 -11.02 17.08
N SER A 124 -9.71 -11.30 16.12
CA SER A 124 -8.43 -10.60 15.93
C SER A 124 -7.68 -11.03 14.66
N VAL A 125 -7.99 -12.20 14.08
CA VAL A 125 -7.24 -12.74 12.94
C VAL A 125 -7.75 -12.20 11.59
N TYR A 126 -9.03 -11.82 11.51
CA TYR A 126 -9.64 -11.33 10.26
C TYR A 126 -9.39 -9.86 9.95
N ALA A 127 -8.98 -9.05 10.93
CA ALA A 127 -8.66 -7.65 10.68
C ALA A 127 -7.43 -7.56 9.75
N ASP A 128 -6.37 -8.32 10.04
CA ASP A 128 -5.16 -8.35 9.21
C ASP A 128 -5.39 -9.01 7.84
N HIS A 129 -6.36 -9.93 7.72
CA HIS A 129 -6.70 -10.58 6.45
C HIS A 129 -7.70 -9.83 5.57
N CYS A 130 -8.49 -8.89 6.11
CA CYS A 130 -9.39 -8.07 5.29
C CYS A 130 -8.71 -6.86 4.62
N TYR A 131 -7.58 -6.36 5.13
CA TYR A 131 -6.79 -5.34 4.41
C TYR A 131 -6.10 -5.89 3.16
N LEU A 132 -5.93 -7.22 3.11
CA LEU A 132 -5.53 -8.01 1.96
C LEU A 132 -6.74 -8.36 1.06
N VAL A 133 -7.73 -7.47 0.90
CA VAL A 133 -8.40 -7.39 -0.42
C VAL A 133 -7.32 -6.92 -1.38
N LYS A 134 -6.55 -7.91 -1.85
CA LYS A 134 -5.30 -7.83 -2.61
C LYS A 134 -5.25 -6.57 -3.46
N VAL A 135 -4.38 -5.62 -3.09
CA VAL A 135 -3.86 -4.62 -4.04
C VAL A 135 -3.33 -5.36 -5.29
N GLU A 136 -2.76 -6.56 -5.12
CA GLU A 136 -2.39 -7.47 -6.22
C GLU A 136 -3.56 -7.92 -7.11
N SER A 137 -4.79 -8.00 -6.60
CA SER A 137 -6.00 -8.36 -7.37
C SER A 137 -6.61 -7.18 -8.12
N LEU A 138 -6.27 -5.95 -7.73
CA LEU A 138 -6.69 -4.73 -8.40
C LEU A 138 -5.72 -4.30 -9.52
N PHE A 139 -4.49 -4.83 -9.53
CA PHE A 139 -3.49 -4.55 -10.57
C PHE A 139 -2.87 -5.83 -11.16
N PRO A 140 -3.64 -6.65 -11.91
CA PRO A 140 -3.14 -7.92 -12.45
C PRO A 140 -2.15 -7.78 -13.62
N THR A 141 -1.86 -6.57 -14.10
CA THR A 141 -1.28 -6.35 -15.43
C THR A 141 0.12 -5.74 -15.36
N PHE A 142 1.11 -6.52 -14.90
CA PHE A 142 2.52 -6.26 -15.24
C PHE A 142 3.28 -7.50 -15.75
N GLN A 143 2.62 -8.66 -15.82
CA GLN A 143 3.18 -9.85 -16.47
C GLN A 143 3.30 -9.71 -18.01
N TYR A 144 2.76 -8.63 -18.61
CA TYR A 144 2.58 -8.51 -20.06
C TYR A 144 3.43 -7.44 -20.76
N PHE A 145 4.23 -6.62 -20.05
CA PHE A 145 4.91 -5.47 -20.69
C PHE A 145 6.43 -5.41 -20.56
N CYS A 146 7.08 -6.43 -19.97
CA CYS A 146 8.52 -6.62 -20.12
C CYS A 146 8.76 -7.76 -21.13
N THR A 147 8.86 -7.40 -22.41
CA THR A 147 9.51 -8.19 -23.47
C THR A 147 10.60 -7.36 -24.10
#